data_AF-A0A151MUM7-F1
#
_entry.id   AF-A0A151MUM7-F1
#
_cell.length_a   1.000
_cell.length_b   1.000
_cell.length_c   1.000
_cell.angle_alpha   90.00
_cell.angle_beta   90.00
_cell.angle_gamma   90.00
#
_symmetry.space_group_name_H-M   'P 1'
#
loop_
_entity.id
_entity.type
_entity.pdbx_description
1 polymer ?
#
loop_
_entity_poly.entity_id
_entity_poly.type
_entity_poly.pdbx_seq_one_letter_code
_entity_poly.pdbx_strand_id
1 'polypeptide(L)'
;MAGSSGGAGDRAQEEGQDQDTVTGEITAWNFLSETQICVLSKENIEGVQKKLEEFLNFKQLKTSLKEAVILDYYLLGFWWAKEMNFNLTQLSGFMALLNFLLENLSNKHMTVEDNVKELGRTMVGIGEPHSGKSGDLDFFSVDQAKAVISYLKISLLQHYKLYEYLFHSPREELVIGDEFHFRHAPVLARCPTGSSPHLAVNVIELVKSADTSSPAPLEEGLSYNIYSSFIAMPPAAELETEEIDQEYYPEEPQPEEESLKVDPLTGFTTEDVKSVLGQITNEIIGSLQTEINEKLQMQEDAYTERIDKLTKT
;
A
#
# COMPACT_ATOMS: atom_id res chain seq x y z
N MET A 1 6.83 12.29 -81.58
CA MET A 1 8.28 12.06 -81.78
C MET A 1 9.01 12.60 -80.56
N ALA A 2 9.90 11.80 -79.99
CA ALA A 2 10.97 12.21 -79.07
C ALA A 2 11.69 13.47 -79.59
N GLY A 3 12.31 14.35 -78.81
CA GLY A 3 12.97 14.27 -77.51
C GLY A 3 14.28 15.11 -77.60
N SER A 4 14.83 15.52 -76.45
CA SER A 4 16.10 16.28 -76.24
C SER A 4 16.08 17.78 -76.55
N SER A 5 16.75 18.69 -75.81
CA SER A 5 17.72 18.66 -74.70
C SER A 5 17.74 20.10 -74.13
N GLY A 6 17.64 20.35 -72.82
CA GLY A 6 18.77 20.44 -71.89
C GLY A 6 19.35 21.87 -71.81
N GLY A 7 19.15 22.57 -70.68
CA GLY A 7 19.76 23.87 -70.38
C GLY A 7 19.42 24.36 -68.97
N ALA A 8 20.39 24.26 -68.07
CA ALA A 8 20.32 24.63 -66.66
C ALA A 8 20.29 26.15 -66.42
N GLY A 9 19.62 26.59 -65.35
CA GLY A 9 19.63 27.96 -64.85
C GLY A 9 18.86 28.05 -63.53
N ASP A 10 19.56 28.50 -62.50
CA ASP A 10 19.38 28.26 -61.06
C ASP A 10 18.43 29.24 -60.33
N ARG A 11 18.00 28.86 -59.12
CA ARG A 11 17.32 29.61 -58.02
C ARG A 11 15.82 29.94 -58.18
N ALA A 12 14.92 29.67 -57.23
CA ALA A 12 15.04 29.37 -55.81
C ALA A 12 13.90 28.44 -55.33
N GLN A 13 14.22 27.54 -54.40
CA GLN A 13 13.29 26.78 -53.58
C GLN A 13 12.64 27.69 -52.53
N GLU A 14 11.34 27.50 -52.28
CA GLU A 14 10.77 27.27 -50.95
C GLU A 14 9.29 26.89 -51.11
N GLU A 15 9.04 25.60 -51.33
CA GLU A 15 7.86 24.92 -50.80
C GLU A 15 8.28 24.27 -49.49
N GLY A 16 7.53 24.50 -48.43
CA GLY A 16 7.72 23.88 -47.12
C GLY A 16 6.41 23.89 -46.37
N GLN A 17 5.62 22.83 -46.56
CA GLN A 17 4.55 22.44 -45.65
C GLN A 17 5.16 22.11 -44.29
N ASP A 18 4.96 22.95 -43.28
CA ASP A 18 5.11 22.50 -41.89
C ASP A 18 3.76 22.00 -41.38
N GLN A 19 3.52 20.72 -41.66
CA GLN A 19 2.80 19.86 -40.72
C GLN A 19 3.74 19.56 -39.56
N ASP A 20 3.74 20.42 -38.55
CA ASP A 20 4.28 20.04 -37.24
C ASP A 20 3.23 19.22 -36.49
N THR A 21 3.07 17.97 -36.94
CA THR A 21 2.64 16.88 -36.05
C THR A 21 3.83 16.50 -35.19
N VAL A 22 4.11 17.31 -34.16
CA VAL A 22 5.01 16.87 -33.09
C VAL A 22 4.36 15.67 -32.45
N THR A 23 5.04 14.56 -32.66
CA THR A 23 4.68 13.21 -32.31
C THR A 23 4.48 13.15 -30.81
N GLY A 24 3.24 13.00 -30.38
CA GLY A 24 2.94 12.58 -29.02
C GLY A 24 3.54 11.19 -28.84
N GLU A 25 4.70 11.12 -28.19
CA GLU A 25 5.08 9.91 -27.46
C GLU A 25 4.05 9.74 -26.35
N ILE A 26 3.01 8.98 -26.68
CA ILE A 26 2.06 8.44 -25.71
C ILE A 26 2.86 7.42 -24.91
N THR A 27 3.48 7.87 -23.83
CA THR A 27 3.95 6.97 -22.77
C THR A 27 2.76 6.09 -22.38
N ALA A 28 2.97 4.77 -22.32
CA ALA A 28 1.90 3.77 -22.20
C ALA A 28 1.18 3.80 -20.83
N TRP A 29 1.45 4.83 -20.02
CA TRP A 29 1.11 4.99 -18.61
C TRP A 29 0.22 6.23 -18.39
N ASN A 30 -0.79 6.43 -19.25
CA ASN A 30 -1.70 7.58 -19.13
C ASN A 30 -2.87 7.26 -18.21
N PHE A 31 -2.70 7.49 -16.91
CA PHE A 31 -3.81 7.50 -15.95
C PHE A 31 -4.43 8.90 -15.82
N LEU A 32 -3.63 9.88 -15.42
CA LEU A 32 -4.02 11.29 -15.36
C LEU A 32 -3.20 12.10 -16.37
N SER A 33 -3.82 13.05 -17.05
CA SER A 33 -3.11 13.94 -17.98
C SER A 33 -2.17 14.88 -17.22
N GLU A 34 -1.15 15.42 -17.91
CA GLU A 34 -0.27 16.45 -17.35
C GLU A 34 -1.04 17.66 -16.82
N THR A 35 -2.12 18.05 -17.52
CA THR A 35 -3.00 19.14 -17.10
C THR A 35 -3.71 18.80 -15.79
N GLN A 36 -4.22 17.57 -15.62
CA GLN A 36 -4.85 17.11 -14.39
C GLN A 36 -3.85 17.09 -13.23
N ILE A 37 -2.65 16.54 -13.42
CA ILE A 37 -1.58 16.52 -12.41
C ILE A 37 -1.17 17.94 -12.00
N CYS A 38 -0.99 18.85 -12.96
CA CYS A 38 -0.68 20.24 -12.70
C CYS A 38 -1.77 20.93 -11.87
N VAL A 39 -3.03 20.67 -12.17
CA VAL A 39 -4.15 21.20 -11.39
C VAL A 39 -4.13 20.64 -9.96
N LEU A 40 -4.03 19.32 -9.78
CA LEU A 40 -3.99 18.69 -8.45
C LEU A 40 -2.81 19.20 -7.60
N SER A 41 -1.65 19.44 -8.23
CA SER A 41 -0.44 19.88 -7.51
C SER A 41 -0.63 21.19 -6.76
N LYS A 42 -1.52 22.07 -7.24
CA LYS A 42 -1.77 23.42 -6.72
C LYS A 42 -2.83 23.46 -5.61
N GLU A 43 -3.52 22.35 -5.37
CA GLU A 43 -4.64 22.27 -4.43
C GLU A 43 -4.19 21.80 -3.03
N ASN A 44 -5.05 22.07 -2.04
CA ASN A 44 -4.98 21.46 -0.71
C ASN A 44 -5.65 20.06 -0.71
N ILE A 45 -5.61 19.34 0.42
CA ILE A 45 -6.20 17.98 0.53
C ILE A 45 -7.65 17.93 0.04
N GLU A 46 -8.49 18.86 0.50
CA GLU A 46 -9.91 18.91 0.14
C GLU A 46 -10.13 19.17 -1.35
N GLY A 47 -9.32 20.06 -1.95
CA GLY A 47 -9.34 20.36 -3.37
C GLY A 47 -8.85 19.19 -4.23
N VAL A 48 -7.81 18.48 -3.79
CA VAL A 48 -7.33 17.25 -4.45
C VAL A 48 -8.42 16.19 -4.43
N GLN A 49 -9.04 15.95 -3.27
CA GLN A 49 -10.11 14.96 -3.12
C GLN A 49 -11.26 15.25 -4.09
N LYS A 50 -11.76 16.49 -4.11
CA LYS A 50 -12.86 16.89 -4.98
C LYS A 50 -12.52 16.75 -6.46
N LYS A 51 -11.30 17.14 -6.86
CA LYS A 51 -10.88 17.02 -8.26
C LYS A 51 -10.63 15.58 -8.70
N LEU A 52 -10.10 14.74 -7.82
CA LEU A 52 -9.97 13.31 -8.09
C LEU A 52 -11.34 12.65 -8.26
N GLU A 53 -12.33 13.01 -7.44
CA GLU A 53 -13.73 12.59 -7.62
C GLU A 53 -14.25 12.96 -9.03
N GLU A 54 -14.02 14.21 -9.46
CA GLU A 54 -14.42 14.69 -10.78
C GLU A 54 -13.68 13.96 -11.92
N PHE A 55 -12.36 13.76 -11.80
CA PHE A 55 -11.53 13.13 -12.83
C PHE A 55 -11.81 11.63 -12.99
N LEU A 56 -12.11 10.94 -11.89
CA LEU A 56 -12.48 9.53 -11.89
C LEU A 56 -13.96 9.30 -12.22
N ASN A 57 -14.74 10.38 -12.34
CA ASN A 57 -16.17 10.36 -12.67
C ASN A 57 -16.98 9.51 -11.68
N PHE A 58 -16.64 9.60 -10.39
CA PHE A 58 -17.41 8.96 -9.31
C PHE A 58 -18.71 9.72 -9.06
N LYS A 59 -19.80 8.98 -8.87
CA LYS A 59 -21.16 9.55 -8.72
C LYS A 59 -21.86 9.06 -7.46
N GLN A 60 -21.32 8.03 -6.84
CA GLN A 60 -21.93 7.27 -5.77
C GLN A 60 -21.01 7.19 -4.55
N LEU A 61 -20.10 8.14 -4.33
CA LEU A 61 -19.18 8.11 -3.17
C LEU A 61 -19.88 7.92 -1.82
N LYS A 62 -21.10 8.44 -1.66
CA LYS A 62 -21.88 8.30 -0.42
C LYS A 62 -22.54 6.93 -0.24
N THR A 63 -22.64 6.15 -1.31
CA THR A 63 -23.44 4.91 -1.37
C THR A 63 -22.64 3.69 -1.82
N SER A 64 -21.49 3.90 -2.48
CA SER A 64 -20.55 2.88 -2.94
C SER A 64 -19.27 2.94 -2.12
N LEU A 65 -19.10 1.94 -1.26
CA LEU A 65 -17.84 1.73 -0.54
C LEU A 65 -16.67 1.52 -1.51
N LYS A 66 -16.93 0.92 -2.67
CA LYS A 66 -15.91 0.71 -3.70
C LYS A 66 -15.37 2.04 -4.24
N GLU A 67 -16.22 2.97 -4.65
CA GLU A 67 -15.78 4.27 -5.16
C GLU A 67 -15.04 5.06 -4.06
N ALA A 68 -15.54 5.02 -2.82
CA ALA A 68 -14.90 5.70 -1.68
C ALA A 68 -13.48 5.18 -1.40
N VAL A 69 -13.29 3.86 -1.34
CA VAL A 69 -11.98 3.26 -1.08
C VAL A 69 -10.98 3.52 -2.22
N ILE A 70 -11.46 3.53 -3.48
CA ILE A 70 -10.60 3.86 -4.62
C ILE A 70 -10.18 5.33 -4.57
N LEU A 71 -11.10 6.24 -4.21
CA LEU A 71 -10.77 7.65 -4.04
C LEU A 71 -9.71 7.85 -2.95
N ASP A 72 -9.89 7.20 -1.79
CA ASP A 72 -8.93 7.26 -0.68
C ASP A 72 -7.56 6.73 -1.09
N TYR A 73 -7.51 5.62 -1.84
CA TYR A 73 -6.27 5.06 -2.37
C TYR A 73 -5.49 6.07 -3.23
N TYR A 74 -6.16 6.73 -4.18
CA TYR A 74 -5.51 7.73 -5.03
C TYR A 74 -5.17 9.02 -4.29
N LEU A 75 -6.02 9.46 -3.35
CA LEU A 75 -5.78 10.65 -2.54
C LEU A 75 -4.54 10.49 -1.66
N LEU A 76 -4.45 9.37 -0.93
CA LEU A 76 -3.30 9.06 -0.07
C LEU A 76 -2.02 8.90 -0.87
N GLY A 77 -2.10 8.24 -2.03
CA GLY A 77 -0.97 8.10 -2.94
C GLY A 77 -0.46 9.45 -3.42
N PHE A 78 -1.36 10.27 -3.99
CA PHE A 78 -1.00 11.59 -4.48
C PHE A 78 -0.40 12.47 -3.38
N TRP A 79 -0.97 12.44 -2.19
CA TRP A 79 -0.49 13.24 -1.07
C TRP A 79 0.90 12.82 -0.60
N TRP A 80 1.14 11.51 -0.45
CA TRP A 80 2.46 10.98 -0.13
C TRP A 80 3.51 11.41 -1.16
N ALA A 81 3.18 11.35 -2.46
CA ALA A 81 4.10 11.76 -3.51
C ALA A 81 4.42 13.27 -3.47
N LYS A 82 3.46 14.11 -3.04
CA LYS A 82 3.72 15.53 -2.76
C LYS A 82 4.68 15.71 -1.58
N GLU A 83 4.53 14.95 -0.51
CA GLU A 83 5.45 14.99 0.65
C GLU A 83 6.88 14.57 0.25
N MET A 84 7.00 13.64 -0.69
CA MET A 84 8.29 13.23 -1.28
C MET A 84 8.87 14.25 -2.28
N ASN A 85 8.22 15.40 -2.47
CA ASN A 85 8.60 16.47 -3.39
C ASN A 85 8.80 16.02 -4.84
N PHE A 86 7.96 15.10 -5.32
CA PHE A 86 8.00 14.66 -6.71
C PHE A 86 7.62 15.82 -7.66
N ASN A 87 8.36 15.93 -8.77
CA ASN A 87 8.00 16.87 -9.83
C ASN A 87 6.76 16.37 -10.61
N LEU A 88 6.22 17.19 -11.54
CA LEU A 88 4.98 16.85 -12.25
C LEU A 88 5.08 15.53 -13.05
N THR A 89 6.21 15.25 -13.68
CA THR A 89 6.45 13.99 -14.41
C THR A 89 6.49 12.81 -13.45
N GLN A 90 7.20 12.93 -12.34
CA GLN A 90 7.28 11.93 -11.28
C GLN A 90 5.91 11.66 -10.63
N LEU A 91 5.13 12.71 -10.36
CA LEU A 91 3.76 12.61 -9.86
C LEU A 91 2.88 11.82 -10.85
N SER A 92 2.91 12.18 -12.14
CA SER A 92 2.17 11.46 -13.18
C SER A 92 2.56 9.98 -13.23
N GLY A 93 3.86 9.70 -13.28
CA GLY A 93 4.40 8.35 -13.29
C GLY A 93 4.01 7.52 -12.07
N PHE A 94 4.07 8.12 -10.89
CA PHE A 94 3.64 7.47 -9.66
C PHE A 94 2.14 7.18 -9.63
N MET A 95 1.31 8.14 -10.05
CA MET A 95 -0.14 7.93 -10.14
C MET A 95 -0.48 6.82 -11.15
N ALA A 96 0.27 6.73 -12.25
CA ALA A 96 0.12 5.65 -13.21
C ALA A 96 0.53 4.28 -12.64
N LEU A 97 1.59 4.22 -11.82
CA LEU A 97 1.97 3.01 -11.08
C LEU A 97 0.87 2.55 -10.12
N LEU A 98 0.25 3.49 -9.38
CA LEU A 98 -0.87 3.18 -8.50
C LEU A 98 -2.06 2.58 -9.26
N ASN A 99 -2.42 3.20 -10.39
CA ASN A 99 -3.51 2.72 -11.25
C ASN A 99 -3.19 1.35 -11.85
N PHE A 100 -1.97 1.15 -12.33
CA PHE A 100 -1.50 -0.11 -12.88
C PHE A 100 -1.67 -1.28 -11.90
N LEU A 101 -1.24 -1.12 -10.65
CA LEU A 101 -1.39 -2.18 -9.66
C LEU A 101 -2.86 -2.44 -9.32
N LEU A 102 -3.65 -1.36 -9.20
CA LEU A 102 -5.07 -1.45 -8.88
C LEU A 102 -5.84 -2.15 -10.01
N GLU A 103 -5.55 -1.84 -11.28
CA GLU A 103 -6.17 -2.49 -12.45
C GLU A 103 -5.80 -3.97 -12.56
N ASN A 104 -4.54 -4.32 -12.26
CA ASN A 104 -4.09 -5.71 -12.25
C ASN A 104 -4.88 -6.54 -11.23
N LEU A 105 -5.14 -5.98 -10.06
CA LEU A 105 -6.01 -6.58 -9.07
C LEU A 105 -7.48 -6.58 -9.55
N SER A 106 -8.02 -5.41 -9.89
CA SER A 106 -9.46 -5.21 -10.05
C SER A 106 -10.01 -5.88 -11.31
N ASN A 107 -9.35 -5.68 -12.45
CA ASN A 107 -9.85 -6.05 -13.77
C ASN A 107 -9.25 -7.37 -14.24
N LYS A 108 -7.97 -7.62 -13.92
CA LYS A 108 -7.25 -8.82 -14.37
C LYS A 108 -7.26 -9.97 -13.35
N HIS A 109 -7.77 -9.73 -12.13
CA HIS A 109 -7.79 -10.72 -11.05
C HIS A 109 -6.41 -11.34 -10.77
N MET A 110 -5.34 -10.54 -10.90
CA MET A 110 -3.99 -11.03 -10.65
C MET A 110 -3.79 -11.32 -9.16
N THR A 111 -3.06 -12.38 -8.85
CA THR A 111 -2.58 -12.64 -7.48
C THR A 111 -1.57 -11.57 -7.07
N VAL A 112 -1.36 -11.39 -5.76
CA VAL A 112 -0.32 -10.46 -5.26
C VAL A 112 1.07 -10.82 -5.80
N GLU A 113 1.37 -12.12 -5.92
CA GLU A 113 2.65 -12.59 -6.44
C GLU A 113 2.85 -12.20 -7.91
N ASP A 114 1.84 -12.41 -8.75
CA ASP A 114 1.93 -12.07 -10.17
C ASP A 114 1.95 -10.57 -10.40
N ASN A 115 1.19 -9.80 -9.62
CA ASN A 115 1.19 -8.34 -9.70
C ASN A 115 2.53 -7.75 -9.28
N VAL A 116 3.17 -8.28 -8.23
CA VAL A 116 4.53 -7.89 -7.81
C VAL A 116 5.58 -8.29 -8.86
N LYS A 117 5.44 -9.45 -9.50
CA LYS A 117 6.32 -9.84 -10.63
C LYS A 117 6.18 -8.85 -11.79
N GLU A 118 4.97 -8.44 -12.13
CA GLU A 118 4.75 -7.48 -13.21
C GLU A 118 5.29 -6.10 -12.85
N LEU A 119 5.09 -5.64 -11.60
CA LEU A 119 5.73 -4.43 -11.08
C LEU A 119 7.26 -4.50 -11.18
N GLY A 120 7.87 -5.64 -10.84
CA GLY A 120 9.30 -5.86 -11.00
C GLY A 120 9.74 -5.71 -12.45
N ARG A 121 9.00 -6.30 -13.41
CA ARG A 121 9.30 -6.15 -14.85
C ARG A 121 9.19 -4.71 -15.33
N THR A 122 8.21 -3.95 -14.84
CA THR A 122 8.01 -2.55 -15.24
C THR A 122 9.06 -1.62 -14.64
N MET A 123 9.58 -1.93 -13.45
CA MET A 123 10.57 -1.11 -12.75
C MET A 123 12.04 -1.44 -13.11
N VAL A 124 12.34 -2.60 -13.71
CA VAL A 124 13.71 -3.02 -14.11
C VAL A 124 14.31 -2.17 -15.26
N GLY A 125 13.57 -1.21 -15.82
CA GLY A 125 14.13 -0.19 -16.74
C GLY A 125 15.15 0.77 -16.09
N ILE A 126 15.18 0.84 -14.76
CA ILE A 126 16.09 1.70 -14.00
C ILE A 126 17.49 1.06 -13.96
N GLY A 127 18.28 1.22 -15.04
CA GLY A 127 19.74 1.02 -14.97
C GLY A 127 20.48 0.33 -16.13
N GLU A 128 19.83 -0.06 -17.24
CA GLU A 128 20.53 -0.75 -18.35
C GLU A 128 20.40 0.00 -19.69
N PRO A 129 21.50 0.48 -20.32
CA PRO A 129 21.41 1.41 -21.46
C PRO A 129 20.89 0.82 -22.79
N HIS A 130 20.70 -0.50 -22.93
CA HIS A 130 20.57 -1.13 -24.26
C HIS A 130 19.58 -2.30 -24.36
N SER A 131 18.33 -2.11 -23.94
CA SER A 131 17.20 -2.90 -24.45
C SER A 131 16.18 -1.93 -25.02
N GLY A 132 15.82 -2.08 -26.30
CA GLY A 132 14.91 -1.19 -27.06
C GLY A 132 13.45 -1.16 -26.59
N LYS A 133 13.22 -1.44 -25.30
CA LYS A 133 12.03 -1.19 -24.51
C LYS A 133 12.53 -0.77 -23.11
N SER A 134 13.00 0.47 -22.98
CA SER A 134 13.30 1.05 -21.67
C SER A 134 12.03 1.01 -20.82
N GLY A 135 12.18 0.73 -19.53
CA GLY A 135 11.09 0.97 -18.59
C GLY A 135 10.82 2.46 -18.57
N ASP A 136 9.56 2.85 -18.75
CA ASP A 136 9.11 4.23 -18.94
C ASP A 136 9.16 5.07 -17.63
N LEU A 137 10.09 4.76 -16.72
CA LEU A 137 10.18 5.29 -15.35
C LEU A 137 11.59 5.79 -14.98
N ASP A 138 12.43 6.06 -15.98
CA ASP A 138 13.82 6.54 -15.82
C ASP A 138 13.91 7.92 -15.12
N PHE A 139 12.78 8.55 -14.84
CA PHE A 139 12.67 9.81 -14.10
C PHE A 139 12.72 9.65 -12.57
N PHE A 140 12.72 8.43 -12.02
CA PHE A 140 12.96 8.22 -10.59
C PHE A 140 14.44 7.93 -10.32
N SER A 141 15.01 8.57 -9.28
CA SER A 141 16.29 8.13 -8.75
C SER A 141 16.17 6.75 -8.08
N VAL A 142 17.30 6.07 -7.87
CA VAL A 142 17.32 4.77 -7.18
C VAL A 142 16.67 4.84 -5.79
N ASP A 143 16.92 5.92 -5.03
CA ASP A 143 16.33 6.07 -3.70
C ASP A 143 14.84 6.44 -3.76
N GLN A 144 14.42 7.23 -4.75
CA GLN A 144 13.00 7.48 -5.00
C GLN A 144 12.28 6.18 -5.39
N ALA A 145 12.88 5.35 -6.24
CA ALA A 145 12.32 4.06 -6.62
C ALA A 145 12.16 3.11 -5.42
N LYS A 146 13.16 3.07 -4.50
CA LYS A 146 13.04 2.33 -3.23
C LYS A 146 11.89 2.88 -2.37
N ALA A 147 11.76 4.20 -2.26
CA ALA A 147 10.69 4.83 -1.50
C ALA A 147 9.30 4.50 -2.09
N VAL A 148 9.17 4.54 -3.42
CA VAL A 148 7.97 4.13 -4.15
C VAL A 148 7.63 2.67 -3.83
N ILE A 149 8.59 1.75 -3.98
CA ILE A 149 8.36 0.33 -3.65
C ILE A 149 7.92 0.16 -2.19
N SER A 150 8.56 0.87 -1.27
CA SER A 150 8.21 0.84 0.15
C SER A 150 6.78 1.32 0.39
N TYR A 151 6.36 2.40 -0.26
CA TYR A 151 4.99 2.91 -0.18
C TYR A 151 3.97 1.92 -0.75
N LEU A 152 4.26 1.36 -1.93
CA LEU A 152 3.39 0.36 -2.58
C LEU A 152 3.21 -0.89 -1.70
N LYS A 153 4.29 -1.29 -1.00
CA LYS A 153 4.27 -2.39 -0.04
C LYS A 153 3.28 -2.14 1.10
N ILE A 154 3.34 -0.98 1.76
CA ILE A 154 2.50 -0.67 2.93
C ILE A 154 1.08 -0.21 2.58
N SER A 155 0.79 0.02 1.29
CA SER A 155 -0.53 0.43 0.80
C SER A 155 -1.28 -0.76 0.20
N LEU A 156 -1.40 -0.83 -1.12
CA LEU A 156 -2.21 -1.84 -1.82
C LEU A 156 -1.71 -3.26 -1.56
N LEU A 157 -0.39 -3.49 -1.56
CA LEU A 157 0.17 -4.84 -1.50
C LEU A 157 -0.02 -5.50 -0.11
N GLN A 158 0.06 -4.73 0.97
CA GLN A 158 -0.20 -5.23 2.31
C GLN A 158 -1.67 -5.61 2.50
N HIS A 159 -2.59 -4.86 1.89
CA HIS A 159 -4.03 -5.07 2.03
C HIS A 159 -4.66 -5.77 0.82
N TYR A 160 -3.87 -6.51 0.04
CA TYR A 160 -4.29 -7.05 -1.26
C TYR A 160 -5.56 -7.89 -1.19
N LYS A 161 -5.71 -8.70 -0.14
CA LYS A 161 -6.90 -9.53 0.11
C LYS A 161 -8.15 -8.71 0.41
N LEU A 162 -8.02 -7.61 1.16
CA LEU A 162 -9.12 -6.70 1.42
C LEU A 162 -9.63 -6.07 0.13
N TYR A 163 -8.71 -5.62 -0.73
CA TYR A 163 -9.09 -5.07 -2.03
C TYR A 163 -9.66 -6.16 -2.95
N GLU A 164 -9.12 -7.38 -2.97
CA GLU A 164 -9.70 -8.52 -3.71
C GLU A 164 -11.16 -8.75 -3.29
N TYR A 165 -11.42 -8.77 -1.97
CA TYR A 165 -12.77 -8.86 -1.44
C TYR A 165 -13.65 -7.67 -1.86
N LEU A 166 -13.12 -6.45 -1.79
CA LEU A 166 -13.81 -5.22 -2.20
C LEU A 166 -14.27 -5.31 -3.66
N PHE A 167 -13.44 -5.83 -4.56
CA PHE A 167 -13.70 -5.86 -6.00
C PHE A 167 -14.52 -7.07 -6.44
N HIS A 168 -14.39 -8.22 -5.79
CA HIS A 168 -14.87 -9.50 -6.33
C HIS A 168 -15.92 -10.20 -5.48
N SER A 169 -16.18 -9.74 -4.24
CA SER A 169 -17.22 -10.32 -3.40
C SER A 169 -18.62 -9.86 -3.81
N PRO A 170 -19.62 -10.76 -3.81
CA PRO A 170 -21.01 -10.39 -4.07
C PRO A 170 -21.53 -9.51 -2.92
N ARG A 171 -22.09 -8.36 -3.27
CA ARG A 171 -22.64 -7.39 -2.31
C ARG A 171 -24.16 -7.34 -2.40
N GLU A 172 -24.79 -7.19 -1.25
CA GLU A 172 -26.25 -7.04 -1.13
C GLU A 172 -26.61 -5.56 -1.12
N GLU A 173 -27.43 -5.16 -2.08
CA GLU A 173 -27.97 -3.81 -2.19
C GLU A 173 -29.09 -3.63 -1.16
N LEU A 174 -28.84 -2.90 -0.08
CA LEU A 174 -29.87 -2.59 0.92
C LEU A 174 -30.55 -1.27 0.58
N VAL A 175 -31.84 -1.38 0.28
CA VAL A 175 -32.75 -0.27 0.11
C VAL A 175 -33.23 0.19 1.49
N ILE A 176 -32.67 1.27 2.04
CA ILE A 176 -33.20 1.87 3.27
C ILE A 176 -34.28 2.88 2.87
N GLY A 177 -35.53 2.51 3.10
CA GLY A 177 -36.66 3.44 3.09
C GLY A 177 -36.63 4.31 4.34
N ASP A 178 -36.82 5.61 4.18
CA ASP A 178 -36.85 6.57 5.29
C ASP A 178 -38.15 6.46 6.09
N GLU A 179 -38.29 5.40 6.91
CA GLU A 179 -39.29 5.33 7.97
C GLU A 179 -38.66 4.81 9.28
N PHE A 180 -37.69 5.55 9.82
CA PHE A 180 -37.35 5.45 11.25
C PHE A 180 -38.34 6.27 12.09
N HIS A 181 -39.61 5.86 12.13
CA HIS A 181 -40.53 6.32 13.17
C HIS A 181 -40.21 5.60 14.48
N PHE A 182 -39.40 6.25 15.32
CA PHE A 182 -39.26 5.91 16.74
C PHE A 182 -40.65 5.90 17.39
N ARG A 183 -41.25 4.71 17.53
CA ARG A 183 -42.48 4.54 18.32
C ARG A 183 -42.12 4.69 19.79
N HIS A 184 -42.42 5.85 20.38
CA HIS A 184 -42.85 6.09 21.77
C HIS A 184 -43.00 7.63 21.94
N ALA A 185 -44.14 8.27 21.63
CA ALA A 185 -45.31 8.59 22.48
C ALA A 185 -45.79 10.04 22.13
N PRO A 186 -46.92 10.57 22.64
CA PRO A 186 -48.19 10.72 21.90
C PRO A 186 -48.57 12.17 21.50
N VAL A 187 -49.41 12.23 20.45
CA VAL A 187 -50.49 13.20 20.15
C VAL A 187 -50.22 14.69 20.43
N LEU A 188 -50.08 15.49 19.37
CA LEU A 188 -51.05 16.54 18.98
C LEU A 188 -50.65 17.21 17.66
N ALA A 189 -51.66 17.74 16.97
CA ALA A 189 -51.63 18.66 15.82
C ALA A 189 -51.49 18.07 14.41
N ARG A 190 -52.66 17.70 13.90
CA ARG A 190 -53.11 17.71 12.50
C ARG A 190 -52.62 18.94 11.72
N CYS A 191 -52.05 18.73 10.54
CA CYS A 191 -52.20 19.64 9.39
C CYS A 191 -52.34 18.84 8.08
N PRO A 192 -53.40 19.06 7.29
CA PRO A 192 -53.60 18.45 5.98
C PRO A 192 -53.18 19.41 4.87
N THR A 193 -52.26 19.02 3.99
CA THR A 193 -52.30 19.29 2.54
C THR A 193 -51.00 18.85 1.87
N GLY A 194 -51.16 18.10 0.78
CA GLY A 194 -50.42 18.36 -0.45
C GLY A 194 -49.03 17.73 -0.58
N SER A 195 -48.84 17.06 -1.72
CA SER A 195 -47.61 16.47 -2.25
C SER A 195 -47.10 15.21 -1.53
N SER A 196 -47.22 14.10 -2.25
CA SER A 196 -46.44 12.88 -2.01
C SER A 196 -44.96 13.27 -1.93
N PRO A 197 -44.23 13.00 -0.84
CA PRO A 197 -42.78 13.10 -0.89
C PRO A 197 -42.33 12.02 -1.88
N HIS A 198 -41.55 12.42 -2.88
CA HIS A 198 -40.66 11.46 -3.55
C HIS A 198 -39.82 10.85 -2.43
N LEU A 199 -40.12 9.61 -2.05
CA LEU A 199 -39.31 8.85 -1.11
C LEU A 199 -37.91 8.81 -1.71
N ALA A 200 -36.98 9.55 -1.10
CA ALA A 200 -35.57 9.46 -1.42
C ALA A 200 -35.11 8.10 -0.91
N VAL A 201 -35.16 7.11 -1.79
CA VAL A 201 -34.65 5.79 -1.50
C VAL A 201 -33.13 5.88 -1.58
N ASN A 202 -32.47 5.86 -0.43
CA ASN A 202 -31.02 5.73 -0.37
C ASN A 202 -30.67 4.25 -0.41
N VAL A 203 -30.03 3.87 -1.50
CA VAL A 203 -29.48 2.54 -1.68
C VAL A 203 -28.06 2.56 -1.13
N ILE A 204 -27.76 1.73 -0.13
CA ILE A 204 -26.40 1.56 0.39
C ILE A 204 -25.95 0.15 0.02
N GLU A 205 -24.76 0.06 -0.56
CA GLU A 205 -24.14 -1.21 -0.89
C GLU A 205 -23.60 -1.87 0.40
N LEU A 206 -24.27 -2.92 0.89
CA LEU A 206 -23.81 -3.68 2.05
C LEU A 206 -23.08 -4.94 1.60
N VAL A 207 -21.96 -5.24 2.26
CA VAL A 207 -21.30 -6.52 2.11
C VAL A 207 -22.25 -7.63 2.57
N LYS A 208 -22.51 -8.63 1.70
CA LYS A 208 -23.32 -9.79 2.04
C LYS A 208 -22.76 -10.43 3.31
N SER A 209 -23.60 -10.67 4.32
CA SER A 209 -23.17 -11.36 5.54
C SER A 209 -22.69 -12.76 5.15
N ALA A 210 -21.37 -12.94 5.08
CA ALA A 210 -20.76 -14.25 4.98
C ALA A 210 -20.90 -14.95 6.33
N ASP A 211 -21.17 -16.27 6.33
CA ASP A 211 -21.20 -17.11 7.56
C ASP A 211 -19.86 -17.11 8.32
N THR A 212 -18.82 -16.53 7.71
CA THR A 212 -17.51 -16.29 8.32
C THR A 212 -17.13 -14.83 8.09
N SER A 213 -16.68 -14.14 9.14
CA SER A 213 -16.13 -12.79 9.07
C SER A 213 -14.95 -12.79 8.10
N SER A 214 -15.16 -12.31 6.88
CA SER A 214 -14.15 -12.28 5.84
C SER A 214 -13.68 -10.85 5.58
N PRO A 215 -12.36 -10.64 5.41
CA PRO A 215 -11.30 -11.63 5.63
C PRO A 215 -11.10 -11.91 7.13
N ALA A 216 -10.65 -13.11 7.47
CA ALA A 216 -10.31 -13.41 8.85
C ALA A 216 -9.16 -12.48 9.29
N PRO A 217 -9.18 -11.90 10.52
CA PRO A 217 -8.14 -10.97 10.98
C PRO A 217 -6.69 -11.46 10.87
N LEU A 218 -6.48 -12.78 10.73
CA LEU A 218 -5.18 -13.44 10.56
C LEU A 218 -4.76 -13.67 9.11
N GLU A 219 -5.65 -13.47 8.13
CA GLU A 219 -5.30 -13.61 6.70
C GLU A 219 -4.48 -12.42 6.21
N GLU A 220 -4.67 -11.23 6.79
CA GLU A 220 -3.88 -10.01 6.51
C GLU A 220 -2.71 -9.82 7.50
N GLY A 221 -2.71 -10.56 8.61
CA GLY A 221 -1.67 -10.50 9.62
C GLY A 221 -0.40 -11.21 9.16
N LEU A 222 0.76 -10.56 9.32
CA LEU A 222 2.04 -11.28 9.24
C LEU A 222 2.11 -12.26 10.41
N SER A 223 2.48 -13.51 10.12
CA SER A 223 2.75 -14.48 11.18
C SER A 223 3.79 -13.92 12.14
N TYR A 224 3.62 -14.17 13.44
CA TYR A 224 4.43 -13.58 14.50
C TYR A 224 5.94 -13.81 14.29
N ASN A 225 6.32 -14.95 13.73
CA ASN A 225 7.72 -15.25 13.38
C ASN A 225 8.30 -14.29 12.32
N ILE A 226 7.51 -13.88 11.32
CA ILE A 226 7.94 -12.94 10.27
C ILE A 226 8.00 -11.52 10.83
N TYR A 227 6.98 -11.13 11.59
CA TYR A 227 6.94 -9.81 12.25
C TYR A 227 8.13 -9.63 13.19
N SER A 228 8.38 -10.59 14.09
CA SER A 228 9.49 -10.53 15.04
C SER A 228 10.87 -10.57 14.38
N SER A 229 11.03 -11.31 13.29
CA SER A 229 12.33 -11.45 12.63
C SER A 229 12.70 -10.26 11.74
N PHE A 230 11.72 -9.59 11.13
CA PHE A 230 11.98 -8.64 10.04
C PHE A 230 11.34 -7.27 10.19
N ILE A 231 10.40 -7.07 11.12
CA ILE A 231 9.68 -5.80 11.28
C ILE A 231 9.84 -5.21 12.68
N ALA A 232 9.81 -6.05 13.72
CA ALA A 232 10.07 -5.60 15.07
C ALA A 232 11.49 -5.03 15.14
N MET A 233 11.58 -3.70 15.27
CA MET A 233 12.84 -3.03 15.53
C MET A 233 13.37 -3.57 16.85
N PRO A 234 14.64 -4.00 16.94
CA PRO A 234 15.25 -4.31 18.22
C PRO A 234 15.01 -3.13 19.16
N PRO A 235 14.59 -3.35 20.42
CA PRO A 235 14.39 -2.25 21.36
C PRO A 235 15.66 -1.41 21.37
N ALA A 236 15.51 -0.11 21.13
CA ALA A 236 16.61 0.83 21.12
C ALA A 236 17.37 0.67 22.44
N ALA A 237 18.61 0.18 22.36
CA ALA A 237 19.58 0.48 23.39
C ALA A 237 19.60 2.01 23.49
N GLU A 238 19.31 2.50 24.69
CA GLU A 238 19.15 3.90 25.06
C GLU A 238 20.17 4.76 24.32
N LEU A 239 19.73 5.43 23.24
CA LEU A 239 20.42 6.58 22.72
C LEU A 239 20.10 7.70 23.69
N GLU A 240 21.05 7.98 24.58
CA GLU A 240 21.08 9.23 25.34
C GLU A 240 20.91 10.37 24.34
N THR A 241 19.79 11.07 24.47
CA THR A 241 19.56 12.35 23.79
C THR A 241 20.53 13.36 24.40
N GLU A 242 21.67 13.60 23.75
CA GLU A 242 22.41 14.83 24.00
C GLU A 242 21.72 15.97 23.25
N GLU A 243 21.16 16.91 24.04
CA GLU A 243 20.74 18.22 23.57
C GLU A 243 21.93 18.92 22.90
N ILE A 244 21.74 19.33 21.65
CA ILE A 244 22.70 20.17 20.93
C ILE A 244 22.47 21.61 21.40
N ASP A 245 23.27 22.08 22.36
CA ASP A 245 23.52 23.51 22.54
C ASP A 245 24.78 23.89 21.76
N GLN A 246 24.60 24.71 20.72
CA GLN A 246 25.66 25.30 19.93
C GLN A 246 26.30 26.44 20.71
N GLU A 247 27.58 26.30 21.09
CA GLU A 247 28.45 27.46 21.28
C GLU A 247 29.85 27.19 20.73
N TYR A 248 30.26 28.07 19.82
CA TYR A 248 31.44 27.98 18.96
C TYR A 248 32.63 28.69 19.61
N TYR A 249 33.72 27.97 19.90
CA TYR A 249 35.07 28.56 20.02
C TYR A 249 36.15 27.54 19.61
N PRO A 250 37.18 27.94 18.83
CA PRO A 250 38.28 27.07 18.46
C PRO A 250 39.49 27.24 19.39
N GLU A 251 40.09 26.16 19.88
CA GLU A 251 41.46 26.19 20.42
C GLU A 251 42.24 24.88 20.20
N GLU A 252 43.56 25.04 20.21
CA GLU A 252 44.64 24.25 19.59
C GLU A 252 44.91 22.83 20.16
N PRO A 253 45.67 21.97 19.46
CA PRO A 253 45.89 20.58 19.85
C PRO A 253 47.18 20.36 20.68
N GLN A 254 47.09 19.70 21.83
CA GLN A 254 48.15 18.93 22.54
C GLN A 254 47.50 18.07 23.67
N PRO A 255 48.19 17.10 24.28
CA PRO A 255 48.65 15.81 23.78
C PRO A 255 47.97 14.62 24.51
N GLU A 256 48.28 13.41 24.03
CA GLU A 256 47.76 12.11 24.47
C GLU A 256 47.99 11.81 25.98
N GLU A 257 46.92 11.48 26.71
CA GLU A 257 46.98 10.71 27.97
C GLU A 257 46.07 9.48 27.86
N GLU A 258 46.68 8.30 27.91
CA GLU A 258 46.02 6.99 28.01
C GLU A 258 45.21 6.91 29.31
N SER A 259 43.88 6.85 29.20
CA SER A 259 43.02 6.35 30.27
C SER A 259 42.60 4.92 29.94
N LEU A 260 43.08 3.96 30.75
CA LEU A 260 42.69 2.56 30.69
C LEU A 260 41.24 2.41 31.16
N LYS A 261 40.30 2.46 30.22
CA LYS A 261 38.90 2.07 30.41
C LYS A 261 38.85 0.53 30.44
N VAL A 262 38.97 -0.07 31.62
CA VAL A 262 38.81 -1.53 31.77
C VAL A 262 37.35 -1.86 31.46
N ASP A 263 37.13 -2.62 30.39
CA ASP A 263 35.81 -3.05 29.96
C ASP A 263 35.16 -3.91 31.06
N PRO A 264 33.95 -3.57 31.56
CA PRO A 264 33.24 -4.34 32.58
C PRO A 264 32.97 -5.80 32.20
N LEU A 265 33.15 -6.17 30.93
CA LEU A 265 33.03 -7.53 30.41
C LEU A 265 34.34 -8.35 30.50
N THR A 266 35.45 -7.73 30.95
CA THR A 266 36.75 -8.40 31.06
C THR A 266 36.74 -9.40 32.22
N GLY A 267 36.28 -10.63 31.95
CA GLY A 267 36.22 -11.70 32.94
C GLY A 267 35.19 -12.78 32.65
N PHE A 268 34.22 -12.50 31.76
CA PHE A 268 33.26 -13.51 31.31
C PHE A 268 33.74 -14.15 30.02
N THR A 269 33.85 -15.47 30.02
CA THR A 269 34.16 -16.22 28.81
C THR A 269 32.88 -16.53 28.04
N THR A 270 33.03 -16.77 26.73
CA THR A 270 31.91 -17.21 25.87
C THR A 270 31.28 -18.51 26.37
N GLU A 271 32.07 -19.33 27.06
CA GLU A 271 31.68 -20.57 27.70
C GLU A 271 30.74 -20.33 28.89
N ASP A 272 30.98 -19.29 29.68
CA ASP A 272 30.12 -18.93 30.82
C ASP A 272 28.73 -18.51 30.35
N VAL A 273 28.67 -17.67 29.31
CA VAL A 273 27.40 -17.23 28.71
C VAL A 273 26.65 -18.41 28.10
N LYS A 274 27.36 -19.29 27.37
CA LYS A 274 26.77 -20.48 26.77
C LYS A 274 26.26 -21.46 27.82
N SER A 275 26.94 -21.58 28.95
CA SER A 275 26.54 -22.43 30.08
C SER A 275 25.25 -21.93 30.73
N VAL A 276 25.18 -20.63 31.06
CA VAL A 276 23.99 -20.03 31.68
C VAL A 276 22.79 -20.13 30.74
N LEU A 277 22.97 -19.78 29.45
CA LEU A 277 21.92 -19.89 28.45
C LEU A 277 21.47 -21.34 28.27
N GLY A 278 22.40 -22.29 28.25
CA GLY A 278 22.09 -23.72 28.17
C GLY A 278 21.29 -24.23 29.37
N GLN A 279 21.61 -23.78 30.59
CA GLN A 279 20.85 -24.14 31.79
C GLN A 279 19.42 -23.63 31.72
N ILE A 280 19.23 -22.33 31.42
CA ILE A 280 17.90 -21.72 31.32
C ILE A 280 17.08 -22.41 30.22
N THR A 281 17.71 -22.69 29.08
CA THR A 281 17.06 -23.37 27.95
C THR A 281 16.59 -24.77 28.35
N ASN A 282 17.44 -25.57 29.01
CA ASN A 282 17.08 -26.91 29.43
C ASN A 282 15.98 -26.93 30.49
N GLU A 283 15.98 -25.95 31.41
CA GLU A 283 14.96 -25.84 32.44
C GLU A 283 13.59 -25.50 31.84
N ILE A 284 13.51 -24.46 31.00
CA ILE A 284 12.25 -24.00 30.41
C ILE A 284 11.76 -24.99 29.34
N ILE A 285 12.62 -25.40 28.40
CA ILE A 285 12.20 -26.33 27.34
C ILE A 285 11.91 -27.72 27.90
N GLY A 286 12.72 -28.19 28.86
CA GLY A 286 12.50 -29.49 29.49
C GLY A 286 11.21 -29.54 30.31
N SER A 287 10.90 -28.49 31.06
CA SER A 287 9.63 -28.40 31.81
C SER A 287 8.43 -28.36 30.88
N LEU A 288 8.45 -27.55 29.82
CA LEU A 288 7.37 -27.49 28.82
C LEU A 288 7.17 -28.82 28.08
N GLN A 289 8.25 -29.48 27.66
CA GLN A 289 8.17 -30.80 27.03
C GLN A 289 7.50 -31.83 27.95
N THR A 290 7.84 -31.79 29.25
CA THR A 290 7.25 -32.68 30.25
C THR A 290 5.76 -32.39 30.43
N GLU A 291 5.38 -31.12 30.58
CA GLU A 291 3.97 -30.71 30.74
C GLU A 291 3.12 -31.12 29.53
N ILE A 292 3.62 -30.90 28.31
CA ILE A 292 2.92 -31.30 27.07
C ILE A 292 2.71 -32.81 27.03
N ASN A 293 3.75 -33.59 27.33
CA ASN A 293 3.66 -35.05 27.30
C ASN A 293 2.67 -35.59 28.35
N GLU A 294 2.67 -35.04 29.57
CA GLU A 294 1.71 -35.41 30.61
C GLU A 294 0.27 -35.03 30.22
N LYS A 295 0.06 -33.85 29.64
CA LYS A 295 -1.26 -33.42 29.17
C LYS A 295 -1.76 -34.30 28.03
N LEU A 296 -0.88 -34.69 27.11
CA LEU A 296 -1.21 -35.60 26.02
C LEU A 296 -1.62 -36.97 26.55
N GLN A 297 -0.86 -37.53 27.50
CA GLN A 297 -1.17 -38.82 28.11
C GLN A 297 -2.51 -38.78 28.85
N MET A 298 -2.79 -37.74 29.63
CA MET A 298 -4.07 -37.58 30.32
C MET A 298 -5.25 -37.51 29.34
N GLN A 299 -5.07 -36.84 28.19
CA GLN A 299 -6.09 -36.82 27.15
C GLN A 299 -6.29 -38.19 26.51
N GLU A 300 -5.20 -38.89 26.18
CA GLU A 300 -5.26 -40.23 25.60
C GLU A 300 -6.00 -41.21 26.52
N ASP A 301 -5.69 -41.20 27.81
CA ASP A 301 -6.36 -42.03 28.82
C ASP A 301 -7.86 -41.68 28.92
N ALA A 302 -8.19 -40.38 28.93
CA ALA A 302 -9.58 -39.92 28.99
C ALA A 302 -10.40 -40.30 27.75
N TYR A 303 -9.80 -40.26 26.56
CA TYR A 303 -10.44 -40.71 25.32
C TYR A 303 -10.59 -42.23 25.31
N THR A 304 -9.56 -42.96 25.75
CA THR A 304 -9.58 -44.42 25.86
C THR A 304 -10.71 -44.89 26.77
N GLU A 305 -10.89 -44.26 27.94
CA GLU A 305 -11.98 -44.57 28.87
C GLU A 305 -13.37 -44.31 28.25
N ARG A 306 -13.51 -43.22 27.46
CA ARG A 306 -14.77 -42.92 26.75
C ARG A 306 -15.07 -43.96 25.66
N ILE A 307 -14.05 -44.41 24.93
CA ILE A 307 -14.19 -45.46 23.90
C ILE A 307 -14.60 -46.79 24.55
N ASP A 308 -13.99 -47.17 25.67
CA ASP A 308 -14.34 -48.39 26.41
C ASP A 308 -15.78 -48.36 26.94
N LYS A 309 -16.27 -47.19 27.38
CA LYS A 309 -17.67 -47.02 27.79
C LYS A 309 -18.64 -47.19 26.62
N LEU A 310 -18.30 -46.66 25.44
CA LEU A 310 -19.12 -46.76 24.24
C LEU A 310 -19.14 -48.18 23.64
N THR A 311 -18.05 -48.94 23.79
CA THR A 311 -17.93 -50.30 23.26
C THR A 311 -18.48 -51.39 24.19
N LYS A 312 -18.73 -51.08 25.47
CA LYS A 312 -19.39 -51.98 26.45
C LYS A 312 -20.91 -51.88 26.48
N THR A 313 -21.54 -51.10 25.59
CA THR A 313 -23.00 -51.02 25.43
C THR A 313 -23.43 -51.82 24.19
#